data_AF-A0A139TQX4-F1
#
_entry.id   AF-A0A139TQX4-F1
#
_cell.length_a   1.000
_cell.length_b   1.000
_cell.length_c   1.000
_cell.angle_alpha   90.00
_cell.angle_beta   90.00
_cell.angle_gamma   90.00
#
_symmetry.space_group_name_H-M   'P 1'
#
loop_
_entity.id
_entity.type
_entity.pdbx_description
1 polymer ?
#
loop_
_entity_poly.entity_id
_entity_poly.type
_entity_poly.pdbx_seq_one_letter_code
_entity_poly.pdbx_strand_id
1 'polypeptide(L)'
;KQQNKDGSWGGTPHNYKCSMTGLALLAYLAHCETPLSEEFGESVLKGISFLVDQGMKAPVLSLVPQRNEVSYDHAVATYALCEAYTFCKQMDIPSISNLEKVVVKAVDKILDNQNVDGGWAYNYNTRAGAHTDLSVTGWNVQALKAAEHGGIKPTKGEIRTALRKAAMYCRKCSKPDGLFTYMQEGREDATARPSLVGVGVLSLQMCGSGSDSAARKGLDWMLKNTNKPFNWRANNTSSNLYQHYYGVQAAMNRGGDVW
;
A
#
# COMPACT_ATOMS: atom_id res chain seq x y z
N LYS A 1 16.88 -8.19 14.39
CA LYS A 1 16.99 -7.75 15.81
C LYS A 1 16.42 -6.33 16.11
N GLN A 2 15.45 -5.83 15.32
CA GLN A 2 14.85 -4.50 15.57
C GLN A 2 13.36 -4.56 16.00
N GLN A 3 12.82 -5.76 16.26
CA GLN A 3 11.44 -5.95 16.71
C GLN A 3 11.33 -5.61 18.20
N ASN A 4 10.30 -4.85 18.57
CA ASN A 4 9.99 -4.51 19.96
C ASN A 4 9.41 -5.73 20.70
N LYS A 5 9.38 -5.67 22.04
CA LYS A 5 8.83 -6.75 22.89
C LYS A 5 7.35 -7.05 22.62
N ASP A 6 6.59 -6.04 22.19
CA ASP A 6 5.17 -6.16 21.84
C ASP A 6 4.94 -6.69 20.41
N GLY A 7 6.01 -7.07 19.69
CA GLY A 7 5.94 -7.58 18.32
C GLY A 7 5.98 -6.50 17.23
N SER A 8 5.88 -5.21 17.60
CA SER A 8 5.89 -4.12 16.64
C SER A 8 7.29 -3.78 16.11
N TRP A 9 7.36 -3.16 14.94
CA TRP A 9 8.52 -2.40 14.47
C TRP A 9 8.24 -0.90 14.50
N GLY A 10 9.30 -0.10 14.58
CA GLY A 10 9.21 1.36 14.70
C GLY A 10 9.13 1.84 16.15
N GLY A 11 9.08 3.15 16.34
CA GLY A 11 9.14 3.76 17.67
C GLY A 11 9.03 5.27 17.65
N THR A 12 9.57 5.88 18.70
CA THR A 12 9.62 7.34 18.87
C THR A 12 10.54 8.00 17.84
N PRO A 13 10.32 9.29 17.52
CA PRO A 13 9.30 10.18 18.08
C PRO A 13 7.92 10.09 17.42
N HIS A 14 7.80 9.43 16.26
CA HIS A 14 6.59 9.52 15.45
C HIS A 14 5.53 8.45 15.75
N ASN A 15 5.95 7.27 16.24
CA ASN A 15 5.09 6.16 16.66
C ASN A 15 4.16 5.58 15.56
N TYR A 16 4.58 5.64 14.30
CA TYR A 16 3.95 4.95 13.15
C TYR A 16 4.19 3.42 13.17
N LYS A 17 4.00 2.78 14.33
CA LYS A 17 4.36 1.36 14.51
C LYS A 17 3.51 0.43 13.65
N CYS A 18 2.29 0.80 13.29
CA CYS A 18 1.42 -0.07 12.50
C CYS A 18 1.94 -0.23 11.07
N SER A 19 2.23 0.87 10.37
CA SER A 19 2.86 0.85 9.03
C SER A 19 4.26 0.25 9.05
N MET A 20 5.09 0.59 10.04
CA MET A 20 6.44 0.03 10.13
C MET A 20 6.41 -1.49 10.35
N THR A 21 5.48 -1.98 11.18
CA THR A 21 5.23 -3.42 11.32
C THR A 21 4.68 -4.01 10.03
N GLY A 22 3.77 -3.33 9.34
CA GLY A 22 3.25 -3.75 8.04
C GLY A 22 4.34 -3.91 6.99
N LEU A 23 5.25 -2.94 6.85
CA LEU A 23 6.38 -3.03 5.93
C LEU A 23 7.33 -4.18 6.28
N ALA A 24 7.64 -4.38 7.57
CA ALA A 24 8.47 -5.49 8.00
C ALA A 24 7.83 -6.84 7.69
N LEU A 25 6.53 -6.99 7.94
CA LEU A 25 5.77 -8.19 7.60
C LEU A 25 5.74 -8.45 6.09
N LEU A 26 5.50 -7.42 5.27
CA LEU A 26 5.53 -7.55 3.81
C LEU A 26 6.89 -8.04 3.32
N ALA A 27 8.00 -7.58 3.92
CA ALA A 27 9.33 -8.08 3.58
C ALA A 27 9.53 -9.55 3.93
N TYR A 28 9.10 -9.98 5.13
CA TYR A 28 9.12 -11.39 5.52
C TYR A 28 8.26 -12.25 4.60
N LEU A 29 7.02 -11.86 4.37
CA LEU A 29 6.07 -12.59 3.53
C LEU A 29 6.53 -12.67 2.06
N ALA A 30 7.17 -11.62 1.54
CA ALA A 30 7.76 -11.64 0.20
C ALA A 30 8.93 -12.64 0.08
N HIS A 31 9.58 -12.99 1.19
CA HIS A 31 10.56 -14.07 1.28
C HIS A 31 9.92 -15.43 1.66
N CYS A 32 8.60 -15.53 1.59
CA CYS A 32 7.80 -16.69 2.01
C CYS A 32 7.97 -17.05 3.49
N GLU A 33 8.40 -16.11 4.34
CA GLU A 33 8.48 -16.33 5.78
C GLU A 33 7.09 -16.19 6.42
N THR A 34 6.65 -17.22 7.13
CA THR A 34 5.31 -17.32 7.72
C THR A 34 5.41 -17.61 9.22
N PRO A 35 4.30 -17.59 9.99
CA PRO A 35 4.31 -18.04 11.38
C PRO A 35 4.87 -19.45 11.63
N LEU A 36 4.94 -20.30 10.59
CA LEU A 36 5.50 -21.65 10.67
C LEU A 36 6.99 -21.73 10.33
N SER A 37 7.62 -20.62 9.90
CA SER A 37 9.05 -20.60 9.57
C SER A 37 9.92 -20.90 10.78
N GLU A 38 10.98 -21.69 10.58
CA GLU A 38 11.90 -22.09 11.65
C GLU A 38 12.66 -20.88 12.24
N GLU A 39 13.22 -20.01 11.40
CA GLU A 39 14.03 -18.88 11.87
C GLU A 39 13.17 -17.65 12.24
N PHE A 40 12.20 -17.31 11.39
CA PHE A 40 11.47 -16.03 11.50
C PHE A 40 10.02 -16.17 11.96
N GLY A 41 9.51 -17.39 12.19
CA GLY A 41 8.08 -17.61 12.44
C GLY A 41 7.55 -16.93 13.69
N GLU A 42 8.32 -16.94 14.78
CA GLU A 42 7.94 -16.23 16.01
C GLU A 42 7.87 -14.70 15.78
N SER A 43 8.82 -14.14 15.02
CA SER A 43 8.83 -12.71 14.69
C SER A 43 7.63 -12.33 13.81
N VAL A 44 7.31 -13.14 12.81
CA VAL A 44 6.15 -12.93 11.93
C VAL A 44 4.85 -13.01 12.73
N LEU A 45 4.68 -14.06 13.55
CA LEU A 45 3.49 -14.24 14.39
C LEU A 45 3.27 -13.05 15.33
N LYS A 46 4.33 -12.57 16.00
CA LYS A 46 4.27 -11.42 16.89
C LYS A 46 3.88 -10.13 16.16
N GLY A 47 4.42 -9.92 14.95
CA GLY A 47 4.05 -8.76 14.12
C GLY A 47 2.58 -8.79 13.71
N ILE A 48 2.08 -9.93 13.25
CA ILE A 48 0.67 -10.10 12.89
C ILE A 48 -0.21 -9.87 14.12
N SER A 49 0.14 -10.50 15.25
CA SER A 49 -0.61 -10.40 16.50
C SER A 49 -0.70 -8.95 17.00
N PHE A 50 0.39 -8.19 16.92
CA PHE A 50 0.39 -6.77 17.27
C PHE A 50 -0.64 -5.96 16.46
N LEU A 51 -0.67 -6.16 15.12
CA LEU A 51 -1.61 -5.45 14.25
C LEU A 51 -3.06 -5.90 14.49
N VAL A 52 -3.28 -7.21 14.70
CA VAL A 52 -4.60 -7.76 15.04
C VAL A 52 -5.12 -7.18 16.35
N ASP A 53 -4.30 -7.19 17.40
CA ASP A 53 -4.65 -6.60 18.70
C ASP A 53 -5.02 -5.13 18.55
N GLN A 54 -4.30 -4.40 17.70
CA GLN A 54 -4.60 -2.99 17.49
C GLN A 54 -5.88 -2.76 16.70
N GLY A 55 -6.15 -3.58 15.69
CA GLY A 55 -7.42 -3.57 14.96
C GLY A 55 -8.63 -4.01 15.80
N MET A 56 -8.41 -4.78 16.87
CA MET A 56 -9.45 -5.09 17.85
C MET A 56 -9.77 -3.89 18.76
N LYS A 57 -8.77 -3.11 19.14
CA LYS A 57 -8.90 -1.97 20.08
C LYS A 57 -9.39 -0.68 19.42
N ALA A 58 -9.06 -0.46 18.15
CA ALA A 58 -9.29 0.82 17.46
C ALA A 58 -10.02 0.64 16.11
N PRO A 59 -10.72 1.68 15.61
CA PRO A 59 -11.36 1.62 14.29
C PRO A 59 -10.37 1.72 13.11
N VAL A 60 -9.13 2.14 13.38
CA VAL A 60 -8.03 2.26 12.40
C VAL A 60 -6.79 1.55 12.96
N LEU A 61 -5.96 1.01 12.08
CA LEU A 61 -4.67 0.42 12.44
C LEU A 61 -3.63 1.53 12.59
N SER A 62 -3.67 2.20 13.74
CA SER A 62 -2.69 3.22 14.10
C SER A 62 -2.61 3.38 15.62
N LEU A 63 -1.43 3.80 16.11
CA LEU A 63 -1.26 4.29 17.48
C LEU A 63 -1.36 5.82 17.58
N VAL A 64 -1.46 6.50 16.44
CA VAL A 64 -1.52 7.96 16.34
C VAL A 64 -2.67 8.39 15.42
N PRO A 65 -3.91 7.94 15.70
CA PRO A 65 -5.05 8.13 14.79
C PRO A 65 -5.41 9.60 14.52
N GLN A 66 -4.95 10.52 15.36
CA GLN A 66 -5.11 11.96 15.22
C GLN A 66 -4.15 12.60 14.20
N ARG A 67 -3.10 11.90 13.78
CA ARG A 67 -2.12 12.44 12.83
C ARG A 67 -2.65 12.40 11.41
N ASN A 68 -2.17 13.33 10.59
CA ASN A 68 -2.61 13.44 9.20
C ASN A 68 -2.26 12.18 8.38
N GLU A 69 -1.16 11.50 8.73
CA GLU A 69 -0.65 10.33 8.03
C GLU A 69 -1.34 9.01 8.45
N VAL A 70 -2.39 9.05 9.28
CA VAL A 70 -3.13 7.83 9.68
C VAL A 70 -3.64 7.04 8.47
N SER A 71 -3.90 7.69 7.33
CA SER A 71 -4.26 7.01 6.08
C SER A 71 -3.16 6.08 5.57
N TYR A 72 -1.88 6.47 5.70
CA TYR A 72 -0.74 5.59 5.41
C TYR A 72 -0.60 4.49 6.46
N ASP A 73 -0.63 4.88 7.74
CA ASP A 73 -0.41 3.94 8.84
C ASP A 73 -1.40 2.78 8.78
N HIS A 74 -2.66 3.12 8.50
CA HIS A 74 -3.71 2.15 8.31
C HIS A 74 -3.56 1.33 7.03
N ALA A 75 -3.39 1.95 5.86
CA ALA A 75 -3.40 1.23 4.59
C ALA A 75 -2.24 0.23 4.47
N VAL A 76 -1.04 0.62 4.92
CA VAL A 76 0.15 -0.26 4.92
C VAL A 76 -0.05 -1.46 5.85
N ALA A 77 -0.60 -1.23 7.05
CA ALA A 77 -0.89 -2.31 7.99
C ALA A 77 -2.01 -3.24 7.46
N THR A 78 -3.05 -2.68 6.84
CA THR A 78 -4.12 -3.45 6.21
C THR A 78 -3.58 -4.32 5.08
N TYR A 79 -2.70 -3.79 4.23
CA TYR A 79 -2.05 -4.57 3.18
C TYR A 79 -1.31 -5.79 3.76
N ALA A 80 -0.46 -5.57 4.76
CA ALA A 80 0.28 -6.66 5.40
C ALA A 80 -0.64 -7.72 6.03
N LEU A 81 -1.74 -7.30 6.68
CA LEU A 81 -2.71 -8.25 7.25
C LEU A 81 -3.48 -9.03 6.19
N CYS A 82 -3.79 -8.43 5.02
CA CYS A 82 -4.43 -9.13 3.91
C CYS A 82 -3.51 -10.20 3.33
N GLU A 83 -2.22 -9.89 3.15
CA GLU A 83 -1.21 -10.87 2.72
C GLU A 83 -1.03 -11.97 3.76
N ALA A 84 -0.89 -11.62 5.03
CA ALA A 84 -0.77 -12.59 6.13
C ALA A 84 -1.97 -13.53 6.21
N TYR A 85 -3.20 -13.01 6.09
CA TYR A 85 -4.42 -13.82 6.04
C TYR A 85 -4.43 -14.77 4.85
N THR A 86 -3.98 -14.31 3.68
CA THR A 86 -3.87 -15.13 2.46
C THR A 86 -2.92 -16.30 2.68
N PHE A 87 -1.71 -16.06 3.19
CA PHE A 87 -0.75 -17.12 3.51
C PHE A 87 -1.30 -18.09 4.55
N CYS A 88 -1.89 -17.58 5.65
CA CYS A 88 -2.46 -18.43 6.68
C CYS A 88 -3.53 -19.37 6.12
N LYS A 89 -4.40 -18.86 5.25
CA LYS A 89 -5.47 -19.62 4.61
C LYS A 89 -4.95 -20.63 3.58
N GLN A 90 -3.97 -20.26 2.77
CA GLN A 90 -3.43 -21.12 1.70
C GLN A 90 -2.54 -22.24 2.25
N MET A 91 -1.86 -22.00 3.36
CA MET A 91 -0.91 -22.95 3.98
C MET A 91 -1.50 -23.69 5.19
N ASP A 92 -2.81 -23.57 5.42
CA ASP A 92 -3.52 -24.18 6.56
C ASP A 92 -2.85 -23.91 7.92
N ILE A 93 -2.34 -22.68 8.08
CA ILE A 93 -1.73 -22.24 9.34
C ILE A 93 -2.85 -22.11 10.38
N PRO A 94 -2.67 -22.63 11.61
CA PRO A 94 -3.66 -22.47 12.66
C PRO A 94 -4.13 -21.02 12.78
N SER A 95 -5.45 -20.85 12.81
CA SER A 95 -6.07 -19.53 12.73
C SER A 95 -5.54 -18.60 13.83
N ILE A 96 -4.90 -17.51 13.41
CA ILE A 96 -4.54 -16.41 14.32
C ILE A 96 -5.85 -15.76 14.76
N SER A 97 -6.12 -15.81 16.07
CA SER A 97 -7.37 -15.33 16.65
C SER A 97 -7.71 -13.92 16.20
N ASN A 98 -8.95 -13.70 15.77
CA ASN A 98 -9.48 -12.42 15.26
C ASN A 98 -8.86 -11.89 13.95
N LEU A 99 -7.91 -12.58 13.31
CA LEU A 99 -7.24 -12.08 12.10
C LEU A 99 -8.24 -11.73 10.99
N GLU A 100 -9.12 -12.68 10.62
CA GLU A 100 -10.13 -12.46 9.58
C GLU A 100 -11.05 -11.28 9.91
N LYS A 101 -11.52 -11.21 11.16
CA LYS A 101 -12.40 -10.14 11.65
C LYS A 101 -11.72 -8.77 11.53
N VAL A 102 -10.45 -8.68 11.92
CA VAL A 102 -9.68 -7.43 11.84
C VAL A 102 -9.40 -7.04 10.40
N VAL A 103 -9.04 -8.00 9.55
CA VAL A 103 -8.81 -7.77 8.12
C VAL A 103 -10.07 -7.23 7.45
N VAL A 104 -11.23 -7.85 7.65
CA VAL A 104 -12.51 -7.36 7.12
C VAL A 104 -12.79 -5.94 7.60
N LYS A 105 -12.67 -5.67 8.91
CA LYS A 105 -12.88 -4.34 9.48
C LYS A 105 -11.93 -3.29 8.91
N ALA A 106 -10.67 -3.66 8.69
CA ALA A 106 -9.65 -2.77 8.16
C ALA A 106 -9.89 -2.45 6.67
N VAL A 107 -10.28 -3.45 5.87
CA VAL A 107 -10.69 -3.25 4.47
C VAL A 107 -11.95 -2.37 4.39
N ASP A 108 -12.94 -2.63 5.25
CA ASP A 108 -14.15 -1.82 5.35
C ASP A 108 -13.84 -0.34 5.62
N LYS A 109 -12.88 -0.07 6.51
CA LYS A 109 -12.44 1.29 6.79
C LYS A 109 -11.80 1.97 5.56
N ILE A 110 -11.06 1.24 4.73
CA ILE A 110 -10.56 1.78 3.45
C ILE A 110 -11.72 2.09 2.50
N LEU A 111 -12.67 1.17 2.34
CA LEU A 111 -13.82 1.33 1.45
C LEU A 111 -14.71 2.51 1.84
N ASP A 112 -15.01 2.65 3.14
CA ASP A 112 -15.84 3.73 3.70
C ASP A 112 -15.24 5.13 3.49
N ASN A 113 -13.93 5.23 3.21
CA ASN A 113 -13.22 6.51 3.15
C ASN A 113 -12.63 6.83 1.76
N GLN A 114 -13.11 6.16 0.71
CA GLN A 114 -12.81 6.55 -0.67
C GLN A 114 -13.58 7.82 -1.04
N ASN A 115 -12.89 8.81 -1.61
CA ASN A 115 -13.51 10.05 -2.06
C ASN A 115 -14.27 9.85 -3.38
N VAL A 116 -15.19 10.78 -3.67
CA VAL A 116 -16.01 10.77 -4.89
C VAL A 116 -15.19 10.83 -6.18
N ASP A 117 -13.98 11.42 -6.12
CA ASP A 117 -13.03 11.49 -7.23
C ASP A 117 -12.33 10.15 -7.51
N GLY A 118 -12.45 9.18 -6.58
CA GLY A 118 -11.92 7.83 -6.62
C GLY A 118 -10.63 7.61 -5.84
N GLY A 119 -10.01 8.66 -5.30
CA GLY A 119 -8.78 8.54 -4.50
C GLY A 119 -9.04 8.54 -3.00
N TRP A 120 -7.95 8.53 -2.23
CA TRP A 120 -7.98 8.69 -0.78
C TRP A 120 -7.18 9.92 -0.37
N ALA A 121 -7.67 10.60 0.65
CA ALA A 121 -7.03 11.77 1.22
C ALA A 121 -6.25 11.43 2.48
N TYR A 122 -5.33 12.32 2.84
CA TYR A 122 -4.77 12.36 4.18
C TYR A 122 -5.89 12.33 5.24
N ASN A 123 -5.57 11.72 6.38
CA ASN A 123 -6.47 11.47 7.50
C ASN A 123 -7.81 10.78 7.18
N TYR A 124 -7.94 10.19 5.98
CA TYR A 124 -9.21 9.67 5.47
C TYR A 124 -10.32 10.74 5.42
N ASN A 125 -9.96 11.99 5.11
CA ASN A 125 -10.95 13.04 4.91
C ASN A 125 -11.82 12.75 3.67
N THR A 126 -13.13 12.76 3.83
CA THR A 126 -14.11 12.60 2.74
C THR A 126 -14.93 13.86 2.46
N ARG A 127 -14.60 14.98 3.11
CA ARG A 127 -15.28 16.27 2.88
C ARG A 127 -14.93 16.80 1.49
N ALA A 128 -15.86 17.56 0.91
CA ALA A 128 -15.61 18.27 -0.34
C ALA A 128 -14.33 19.13 -0.24
N GLY A 129 -13.46 19.03 -1.24
CA GLY A 129 -12.17 19.73 -1.25
C GLY A 129 -11.05 19.03 -0.46
N ALA A 130 -11.27 17.81 0.07
CA ALA A 130 -10.22 17.03 0.71
C ALA A 130 -8.95 16.91 -0.16
N HIS A 131 -7.80 16.82 0.51
CA HIS A 131 -6.49 16.63 -0.10
C HIS A 131 -6.31 15.16 -0.52
N THR A 132 -7.09 14.73 -1.51
CA THR A 132 -6.90 13.44 -2.18
C THR A 132 -5.55 13.45 -2.89
N ASP A 133 -4.73 12.42 -2.67
CA ASP A 133 -3.44 12.31 -3.35
C ASP A 133 -3.12 10.89 -3.83
N LEU A 134 -2.27 10.80 -4.86
CA LEU A 134 -1.88 9.57 -5.52
C LEU A 134 -1.06 8.63 -4.63
N SER A 135 -0.23 9.16 -3.74
CA SER A 135 0.61 8.35 -2.86
C SER A 135 -0.18 7.69 -1.72
N VAL A 136 -1.18 8.37 -1.12
CA VAL A 136 -2.15 7.71 -0.21
C VAL A 136 -3.01 6.72 -0.99
N THR A 137 -3.47 7.11 -2.18
CA THR A 137 -4.29 6.25 -3.05
C THR A 137 -3.57 4.94 -3.38
N GLY A 138 -2.28 4.99 -3.70
CA GLY A 138 -1.49 3.80 -4.04
C GLY A 138 -1.43 2.75 -2.93
N TRP A 139 -1.25 3.17 -1.66
CA TRP A 139 -1.28 2.22 -0.54
C TRP A 139 -2.65 1.60 -0.32
N ASN A 140 -3.72 2.37 -0.50
CA ASN A 140 -5.08 1.85 -0.41
C ASN A 140 -5.39 0.88 -1.55
N VAL A 141 -4.91 1.15 -2.77
CA VAL A 141 -5.01 0.23 -3.91
C VAL A 141 -4.29 -1.09 -3.63
N GLN A 142 -3.07 -1.05 -3.09
CA GLN A 142 -2.32 -2.26 -2.72
C GLN A 142 -3.08 -3.09 -1.68
N ALA A 143 -3.57 -2.45 -0.61
CA ALA A 143 -4.34 -3.12 0.42
C ALA A 143 -5.64 -3.77 -0.13
N LEU A 144 -6.38 -3.04 -0.96
CA LEU A 144 -7.59 -3.56 -1.60
C LEU A 144 -7.27 -4.68 -2.60
N LYS A 145 -6.14 -4.61 -3.30
CA LYS A 145 -5.73 -5.67 -4.23
C LYS A 145 -5.35 -6.95 -3.50
N ALA A 146 -4.60 -6.84 -2.41
CA ALA A 146 -4.31 -7.96 -1.52
C ALA A 146 -5.60 -8.54 -0.92
N ALA A 147 -6.55 -7.68 -0.54
CA ALA A 147 -7.85 -8.11 -0.04
C ALA A 147 -8.64 -8.92 -1.09
N GLU A 148 -8.66 -8.45 -2.34
CA GLU A 148 -9.27 -9.19 -3.46
C GLU A 148 -8.62 -10.56 -3.65
N HIS A 149 -7.28 -10.61 -3.64
CA HIS A 149 -6.53 -11.84 -3.84
C HIS A 149 -6.75 -12.86 -2.71
N GLY A 150 -6.80 -12.41 -1.46
CA GLY A 150 -7.09 -13.24 -0.29
C GLY A 150 -8.54 -13.74 -0.21
N GLY A 151 -9.42 -13.28 -1.11
CA GLY A 151 -10.84 -13.61 -1.09
C GLY A 151 -11.57 -13.03 0.13
N ILE A 152 -11.10 -11.91 0.65
CA ILE A 152 -11.71 -11.20 1.79
C ILE A 152 -13.05 -10.61 1.35
N LYS A 153 -14.08 -10.83 2.17
CA LYS A 153 -15.45 -10.36 1.92
C LYS A 153 -15.75 -9.16 2.82
N PRO A 154 -15.57 -7.92 2.34
CA PRO A 154 -15.94 -6.72 3.09
C PRO A 154 -17.45 -6.62 3.31
N THR A 155 -17.85 -5.79 4.28
CA THR A 155 -19.25 -5.50 4.61
C THR A 155 -19.72 -4.11 4.16
N LYS A 156 -18.79 -3.23 3.78
CA LYS A 156 -19.08 -1.81 3.46
C LYS A 156 -19.10 -1.45 1.98
N GLY A 157 -18.86 -2.42 1.10
CA GLY A 157 -18.92 -2.19 -0.34
C GLY A 157 -18.17 -3.26 -1.12
N GLU A 158 -17.91 -2.99 -2.40
CA GLU A 158 -17.23 -3.93 -3.29
C GLU A 158 -15.81 -3.46 -3.61
N ILE A 159 -14.82 -4.31 -3.32
CA ILE A 159 -13.40 -4.05 -3.63
C ILE A 159 -13.20 -3.68 -5.11
N ARG A 160 -13.80 -4.46 -6.03
CA ARG A 160 -13.67 -4.21 -7.48
C ARG A 160 -14.20 -2.85 -7.91
N THR A 161 -15.30 -2.41 -7.30
CA THR A 161 -15.89 -1.10 -7.59
C THR A 161 -14.97 0.02 -7.09
N ALA A 162 -14.39 -0.12 -5.90
CA ALA A 162 -13.41 0.83 -5.38
C ALA A 162 -12.13 0.89 -6.24
N LEU A 163 -11.59 -0.25 -6.67
CA LEU A 163 -10.41 -0.32 -7.56
C LEU A 163 -10.67 0.34 -8.92
N ARG A 164 -11.85 0.15 -9.52
CA ARG A 164 -12.22 0.85 -10.76
C ARG A 164 -12.23 2.38 -10.59
N LYS A 165 -12.75 2.88 -9.48
CA LYS A 165 -12.73 4.32 -9.15
C LYS A 165 -11.30 4.82 -8.94
N ALA A 166 -10.47 4.05 -8.23
CA ALA A 166 -9.06 4.36 -8.03
C ALA A 166 -8.29 4.46 -9.35
N ALA A 167 -8.55 3.57 -10.31
CA ALA A 167 -7.95 3.65 -11.64
C ALA A 167 -8.33 4.95 -12.37
N MET A 168 -9.59 5.41 -12.25
CA MET A 168 -10.01 6.69 -12.81
C MET A 168 -9.26 7.86 -12.17
N TYR A 169 -9.08 7.85 -10.85
CA TYR A 169 -8.29 8.86 -10.15
C TYR A 169 -6.82 8.86 -10.61
N CYS A 170 -6.18 7.68 -10.66
CA CYS A 170 -4.79 7.54 -11.11
C CYS A 170 -4.58 8.08 -12.53
N ARG A 171 -5.53 7.88 -13.44
CA ARG A 171 -5.49 8.48 -14.79
C ARG A 171 -5.47 10.01 -14.77
N LYS A 172 -6.30 10.62 -13.91
CA LYS A 172 -6.35 12.09 -13.77
C LYS A 172 -5.08 12.69 -13.15
N CYS A 173 -4.29 11.88 -12.46
CA CYS A 173 -2.96 12.24 -11.95
C CYS A 173 -1.83 11.98 -12.95
N SER A 174 -2.11 11.42 -14.14
CA SER A 174 -1.09 11.17 -15.16
C SER A 174 -0.89 12.38 -16.07
N LYS A 175 0.31 12.50 -16.64
CA LYS A 175 0.67 13.55 -17.60
C LYS A 175 1.04 12.95 -18.97
N PRO A 176 0.92 13.74 -20.07
CA PRO A 176 1.18 13.24 -21.42
C PRO A 176 2.58 12.66 -21.65
N ASP A 177 3.56 13.10 -20.86
CA ASP A 177 4.98 12.69 -20.88
C ASP A 177 5.28 11.41 -20.08
N GLY A 178 4.27 10.79 -19.46
CA GLY A 178 4.40 9.59 -18.65
C GLY A 178 4.69 9.85 -17.17
N LEU A 179 4.84 11.12 -16.76
CA LEU A 179 4.95 11.47 -15.35
C LEU A 179 3.59 11.43 -14.65
N PHE A 180 3.64 11.40 -13.31
CA PHE A 180 2.46 11.46 -12.46
C PHE A 180 2.57 12.60 -11.44
N THR A 181 1.44 13.04 -10.91
CA THR A 181 1.30 14.16 -9.97
C THR A 181 0.70 13.67 -8.65
N TYR A 182 0.85 14.45 -7.56
CA TYR A 182 0.19 14.11 -6.30
C TYR A 182 -1.32 14.23 -6.44
N MET A 183 -1.81 15.33 -7.01
CA MET A 183 -3.23 15.57 -7.22
C MET A 183 -3.59 15.59 -8.69
N GLN A 184 -4.87 15.31 -8.99
CA GLN A 184 -5.41 15.49 -10.33
C GLN A 184 -5.23 16.92 -10.86
N GLU A 185 -5.24 17.06 -12.18
CA GLU A 185 -5.19 18.36 -12.86
C GLU A 185 -6.27 19.35 -12.36
N GLY A 186 -5.90 20.63 -12.28
CA GLY A 186 -6.75 21.69 -11.74
C GLY A 186 -6.75 21.81 -10.21
N ARG A 187 -5.88 21.06 -9.50
CA ARG A 187 -5.65 21.17 -8.06
C ARG A 187 -4.25 21.72 -7.74
N GLU A 188 -4.06 22.12 -6.48
CA GLU A 188 -2.91 22.88 -6.00
C GLU A 188 -1.55 22.20 -6.24
N ASP A 189 -1.45 20.87 -6.06
CA ASP A 189 -0.22 20.10 -6.37
C ASP A 189 -0.41 19.13 -7.56
N ALA A 190 -0.65 19.71 -8.73
CA ALA A 190 -0.67 19.02 -10.02
C ALA A 190 0.70 19.06 -10.73
N THR A 191 1.80 19.18 -9.97
CA THR A 191 3.17 19.22 -10.51
C THR A 191 3.67 17.81 -10.78
N ALA A 192 4.32 17.60 -11.93
CA ALA A 192 4.89 16.31 -12.31
C ALA A 192 6.02 15.88 -11.35
N ARG A 193 5.94 14.64 -10.84
CA ARG A 193 6.90 14.06 -9.88
C ARG A 193 7.44 12.72 -10.38
N PRO A 194 8.74 12.62 -10.69
CA PRO A 194 9.41 11.35 -10.98
C PRO A 194 9.16 10.24 -9.95
N SER A 195 9.13 10.59 -8.66
CA SER A 195 8.92 9.64 -7.57
C SER A 195 7.53 9.00 -7.55
N LEU A 196 6.55 9.58 -8.24
CA LEU A 196 5.17 9.09 -8.28
C LEU A 196 4.87 8.18 -9.48
N VAL A 197 5.80 8.05 -10.43
CA VAL A 197 5.55 7.26 -11.64
C VAL A 197 5.30 5.80 -11.28
N GLY A 198 6.15 5.22 -10.43
CA GLY A 198 5.98 3.84 -9.98
C GLY A 198 4.63 3.58 -9.31
N VAL A 199 4.17 4.48 -8.42
CA VAL A 199 2.90 4.30 -7.71
C VAL A 199 1.71 4.41 -8.65
N GLY A 200 1.72 5.37 -9.58
CA GLY A 200 0.65 5.53 -10.57
C GLY A 200 0.55 4.33 -11.51
N VAL A 201 1.70 3.87 -12.02
CA VAL A 201 1.78 2.67 -12.88
C VAL A 201 1.32 1.43 -12.14
N LEU A 202 1.90 1.13 -10.97
CA LEU A 202 1.55 -0.07 -10.20
C LEU A 202 0.08 -0.07 -9.83
N SER A 203 -0.46 1.09 -9.43
CA SER A 203 -1.87 1.23 -9.08
C SER A 203 -2.78 0.94 -10.28
N LEU A 204 -2.46 1.48 -11.46
CA LEU A 204 -3.20 1.18 -12.69
C LEU A 204 -3.15 -0.31 -13.03
N GLN A 205 -1.98 -0.95 -12.92
CA GLN A 205 -1.86 -2.39 -13.16
C GLN A 205 -2.67 -3.23 -12.16
N MET A 206 -2.58 -2.93 -10.87
CA MET A 206 -3.32 -3.63 -9.80
C MET A 206 -4.84 -3.49 -9.96
N CYS A 207 -5.30 -2.34 -10.48
CA CYS A 207 -6.70 -2.11 -10.81
C CYS A 207 -7.13 -2.75 -12.16
N GLY A 208 -6.29 -3.55 -12.81
CA GLY A 208 -6.59 -4.20 -14.09
C GLY A 208 -6.50 -3.28 -15.32
N SER A 209 -5.92 -2.08 -15.16
CA SER A 209 -5.73 -1.07 -16.21
C SER A 209 -4.26 -0.96 -16.66
N GLY A 210 -3.48 -2.05 -16.59
CA GLY A 210 -2.06 -2.05 -16.94
C GLY A 210 -1.76 -1.80 -18.43
N SER A 211 -2.73 -2.05 -19.32
CA SER A 211 -2.63 -1.76 -20.76
C SER A 211 -3.06 -0.33 -21.13
N ASP A 212 -3.51 0.46 -20.16
CA ASP A 212 -3.86 1.86 -20.34
C ASP A 212 -2.65 2.68 -20.85
N SER A 213 -2.93 3.73 -21.63
CA SER A 213 -1.87 4.62 -22.11
C SER A 213 -1.05 5.27 -20.99
N ALA A 214 -1.67 5.61 -19.86
CA ALA A 214 -0.99 6.23 -18.73
C ALA A 214 0.02 5.24 -18.10
N ALA A 215 -0.40 3.98 -17.91
CA ALA A 215 0.48 2.93 -17.39
C ALA A 215 1.65 2.64 -18.34
N ARG A 216 1.39 2.52 -19.65
CA ARG A 216 2.44 2.28 -20.65
C ARG A 216 3.46 3.41 -20.73
N LYS A 217 3.01 4.66 -20.80
CA LYS A 217 3.90 5.82 -20.83
C LYS A 217 4.73 5.95 -19.55
N GLY A 218 4.13 5.66 -18.39
CA GLY A 218 4.86 5.65 -17.12
C GLY A 218 5.95 4.57 -17.08
N LEU A 219 5.66 3.36 -17.56
CA LEU A 219 6.65 2.29 -17.70
C LEU A 219 7.80 2.69 -18.64
N ASP A 220 7.47 3.25 -19.81
CA ASP A 220 8.48 3.74 -20.77
C ASP A 220 9.35 4.83 -20.14
N TRP A 221 8.74 5.72 -19.36
CA TRP A 221 9.47 6.74 -18.61
C TRP A 221 10.41 6.10 -17.58
N MET A 222 9.95 5.11 -16.81
CA MET A 222 10.77 4.42 -15.82
C MET A 222 11.98 3.75 -16.49
N LEU A 223 11.77 2.98 -17.55
CA LEU A 223 12.86 2.27 -18.26
C LEU A 223 13.95 3.21 -18.76
N LYS A 224 13.57 4.39 -19.22
CA LYS A 224 14.53 5.40 -19.71
C LYS A 224 15.27 6.12 -18.60
N ASN A 225 14.69 6.24 -17.40
CA ASN A 225 15.16 7.19 -16.37
C ASN A 225 15.62 6.52 -15.07
N THR A 226 15.30 5.24 -14.83
CA THR A 226 15.63 4.53 -13.57
C THR A 226 16.58 3.35 -13.75
N ASN A 227 17.27 3.27 -14.89
CA ASN A 227 18.23 2.21 -15.21
C ASN A 227 19.61 2.36 -14.51
N LYS A 228 19.73 3.28 -13.54
CA LYS A 228 20.96 3.46 -12.77
C LYS A 228 20.96 2.54 -11.55
N PRO A 229 22.12 1.96 -11.17
CA PRO A 229 22.24 1.16 -9.96
C PRO A 229 21.72 1.92 -8.74
N PHE A 230 20.88 1.27 -7.95
CA PHE A 230 20.37 1.86 -6.72
C PHE A 230 21.52 2.06 -5.73
N ASN A 231 21.77 3.30 -5.33
CA ASN A 231 22.79 3.63 -4.33
C ASN A 231 22.09 4.08 -3.04
N TRP A 232 22.01 3.19 -2.06
CA TRP A 232 21.36 3.44 -0.77
C TRP A 232 21.90 4.66 0.00
N ARG A 233 23.12 5.12 -0.32
CA ARG A 233 23.75 6.29 0.30
C ARG A 233 23.56 7.58 -0.49
N ALA A 234 23.04 7.51 -1.71
CA ALA A 234 22.84 8.67 -2.55
C ALA A 234 21.46 9.29 -2.28
N ASN A 235 21.45 10.54 -1.79
CA ASN A 235 20.23 11.31 -1.61
C ASN A 235 19.80 11.97 -2.95
N ASN A 236 19.48 11.16 -3.96
CA ASN A 236 19.08 11.63 -5.29
C ASN A 236 17.87 10.86 -5.84
N THR A 237 17.28 11.36 -6.93
CA THR A 237 16.06 10.79 -7.52
C THR A 237 16.23 9.34 -8.00
N SER A 238 17.41 8.99 -8.53
CA SER A 238 17.72 7.60 -8.95
C SER A 238 17.91 6.62 -7.78
N SER A 239 17.97 7.10 -6.53
CA SER A 239 18.14 6.28 -5.34
C SER A 239 17.12 6.64 -4.25
N ASN A 240 15.96 7.14 -4.68
CA ASN A 240 14.81 7.35 -3.81
C ASN A 240 14.14 6.00 -3.52
N LEU A 241 14.09 5.61 -2.23
CA LEU A 241 13.53 4.31 -1.80
C LEU A 241 12.06 4.12 -2.17
N TYR A 242 11.26 5.18 -2.10
CA TYR A 242 9.84 5.13 -2.46
C TYR A 242 9.67 4.85 -3.96
N GLN A 243 10.42 5.58 -4.80
CA GLN A 243 10.43 5.36 -6.24
C GLN A 243 10.92 3.95 -6.59
N HIS A 244 11.95 3.46 -5.90
CA HIS A 244 12.46 2.11 -6.12
C HIS A 244 11.46 1.03 -5.70
N TYR A 245 10.86 1.13 -4.51
CA TYR A 245 9.86 0.21 -4.00
C TYR A 245 8.68 0.02 -4.97
N TYR A 246 8.11 1.13 -5.46
CA TYR A 246 7.00 1.05 -6.41
C TYR A 246 7.48 0.67 -7.83
N GLY A 247 8.65 1.17 -8.23
CA GLY A 247 9.17 0.95 -9.59
C GLY A 247 9.51 -0.51 -9.86
N VAL A 248 10.18 -1.18 -8.91
CA VAL A 248 10.52 -2.61 -8.99
C VAL A 248 9.25 -3.45 -9.08
N GLN A 249 8.22 -3.16 -8.28
CA GLN A 249 6.95 -3.87 -8.34
C GLN A 249 6.21 -3.63 -9.66
N ALA A 250 6.20 -2.41 -10.17
CA ALA A 250 5.58 -2.09 -11.46
C ALA A 250 6.28 -2.80 -12.64
N ALA A 251 7.61 -2.90 -12.60
CA ALA A 251 8.41 -3.65 -13.55
C ALA A 251 8.13 -5.15 -13.47
N MET A 252 8.18 -5.73 -12.26
CA MET A 252 7.87 -7.13 -12.01
C MET A 252 6.47 -7.51 -12.51
N ASN A 253 5.47 -6.68 -12.21
CA ASN A 253 4.08 -6.93 -12.62
C ASN A 253 3.86 -6.75 -14.13
N ARG A 254 4.71 -5.98 -14.81
CA ARG A 254 4.71 -5.90 -16.28
C ARG A 254 5.35 -7.15 -16.90
N GLY A 255 6.43 -7.65 -16.31
CA GLY A 255 7.26 -8.75 -16.80
C GLY A 255 7.98 -8.44 -18.12
N GLY A 256 8.64 -9.46 -18.67
CA GLY A 256 9.44 -9.35 -19.90
C GLY A 256 10.70 -8.49 -19.68
N ASP A 257 11.21 -7.88 -20.76
CA ASP A 257 12.44 -7.07 -20.75
C ASP A 257 12.43 -5.86 -19.80
N VAL A 258 11.27 -5.55 -19.20
CA VAL A 258 11.11 -4.48 -18.22
C VAL A 258 11.64 -4.88 -16.84
N TRP A 259 11.72 -6.19 -16.54
CA TRP A 259 12.19 -6.78 -15.28
C TRP A 259 13.59 -7.38 -15.45
#